data_AF-T1H7K3-F1
#
_entry.id   AF-T1H7K3-F1
#
_cell.length_a   1.000
_cell.length_b   1.000
_cell.length_c   1.000
_cell.angle_alpha   90.00
_cell.angle_beta   90.00
_cell.angle_gamma   90.00
#
_symmetry.space_group_name_H-M   'P 1'
#
loop_
_entity.id
_entity.type
_entity.pdbx_description
1 polymer ?
#
loop_
_entity_poly.entity_id
_entity_poly.type
_entity_poly.pdbx_seq_one_letter_code
_entity_poly.pdbx_strand_id
1 'polypeptide(L)'
;HRCLGKYMYTGDTQYSIGSVGYTDVDCNFIDFTYVCCTSERLNQTVRQAINQFSENLRCNESSGSTGQISLEFFQKKKPRWSFTTNTPWEVWTIRLELKNSQNEDERQRCREAVSEMLTDKV
;
A
#
# COMPACT_ATOMS: atom_id res chain seq x y z
N HIS A 1 2.22 2.21 10.80
CA HIS A 1 2.64 3.61 11.07
C HIS A 1 1.56 4.69 10.87
N ARG A 2 0.46 4.44 10.13
CA ARG A 2 -0.61 5.43 9.87
C ARG A 2 -2.02 4.91 10.23
N CYS A 3 -2.09 3.92 11.11
CA CYS A 3 -3.33 3.35 11.64
C CYS A 3 -3.34 3.60 13.17
N LEU A 4 -4.49 3.95 13.74
CA LEU A 4 -4.70 4.06 15.19
C LEU A 4 -5.78 3.08 15.62
N GLY A 5 -5.82 2.80 16.92
CA GLY A 5 -6.91 2.05 17.52
C GLY A 5 -8.26 2.73 17.33
N LYS A 6 -9.33 1.95 17.46
CA LYS A 6 -10.69 2.50 17.39
C LYS A 6 -10.94 3.40 18.61
N TYR A 7 -11.40 4.61 18.35
CA TYR A 7 -11.80 5.55 19.39
C TYR A 7 -13.21 5.18 19.89
N MET A 8 -13.37 5.12 21.21
CA MET A 8 -14.65 4.90 21.87
C MET A 8 -14.91 6.07 22.80
N TYR A 9 -15.88 6.92 22.46
CA TYR A 9 -16.25 8.10 23.23
C TYR A 9 -17.33 7.72 24.25
N THR A 10 -17.10 8.02 25.52
CA THR A 10 -18.00 7.67 26.65
C THR A 10 -18.59 8.90 27.34
N GLY A 11 -18.61 10.04 26.63
CA GLY A 11 -19.14 11.33 27.10
C GLY A 11 -18.60 12.47 26.25
N ASP A 12 -18.79 13.71 26.70
CA ASP A 12 -18.40 14.91 25.91
C ASP A 12 -16.88 15.11 25.79
N THR A 13 -16.10 14.57 26.73
CA THR A 13 -14.63 14.77 26.78
C THR A 13 -13.83 13.50 27.02
N GLN A 14 -14.48 12.38 27.34
CA GLN A 14 -13.80 11.13 27.66
C GLN A 14 -13.83 10.18 26.46
N TYR A 15 -12.66 9.63 26.12
CA TYR A 15 -12.55 8.58 25.15
C TYR A 15 -11.47 7.57 25.57
N SER A 16 -11.61 6.36 25.04
CA SER A 16 -10.57 5.33 25.07
C SER A 16 -10.16 4.97 23.64
N ILE A 17 -8.94 4.49 23.47
CA ILE A 17 -8.42 4.03 22.19
C ILE A 17 -8.14 2.54 22.32
N GLY A 18 -8.73 1.74 21.43
CA GLY A 18 -8.46 0.30 21.36
C GLY A 18 -7.03 -0.01 20.93
N SER A 19 -6.62 -1.27 21.04
CA SER A 19 -5.33 -1.72 20.50
C SER A 19 -5.43 -2.07 19.01
N VAL A 20 -4.31 -1.97 18.29
CA VAL A 20 -4.20 -2.45 16.90
C VAL A 20 -3.32 -3.70 16.90
N GLY A 21 -3.84 -4.80 16.37
CA GLY A 21 -3.06 -6.01 16.13
C GLY A 21 -2.18 -5.88 14.90
N TYR A 22 -1.08 -6.64 14.86
CA TYR A 22 -0.19 -6.74 13.72
C TYR A 22 0.12 -8.21 13.44
N THR A 23 0.39 -8.52 12.18
CA THR A 23 0.80 -9.87 11.74
C THR A 23 1.90 -9.77 10.71
N ASP A 24 2.85 -10.71 10.80
CA ASP A 24 3.82 -10.98 9.77
C ASP A 24 3.14 -11.68 8.58
N VAL A 25 3.55 -11.34 7.37
CA VAL A 25 3.02 -11.89 6.12
C VAL A 25 4.18 -12.22 5.18
N ASP A 26 4.35 -13.50 4.90
CA ASP A 26 5.35 -13.98 3.96
C ASP A 26 4.91 -13.76 2.51
N CYS A 27 5.83 -13.27 1.69
CA CYS A 27 5.60 -13.12 0.26
C CYS A 27 5.86 -14.44 -0.46
N ASN A 28 4.92 -14.86 -1.33
CA ASN A 28 5.08 -16.11 -2.09
C ASN A 28 6.10 -16.01 -3.23
N PHE A 29 6.29 -14.81 -3.78
CA PHE A 29 7.06 -14.59 -5.02
C PHE A 29 8.35 -13.81 -4.82
N ILE A 30 8.61 -13.32 -3.61
CA ILE A 30 9.84 -12.60 -3.23
C ILE A 30 10.19 -13.14 -1.85
N ASP A 31 11.47 -13.40 -1.60
CA ASP A 31 11.93 -13.82 -0.27
C ASP A 31 11.91 -12.62 0.69
N PHE A 32 10.72 -12.30 1.22
CA PHE A 32 10.48 -11.12 2.03
C PHE A 32 9.24 -11.30 2.91
N THR A 33 9.33 -10.84 4.15
CA THR A 33 8.21 -10.84 5.11
C THR A 33 7.92 -9.41 5.53
N TYR A 34 6.66 -9.00 5.45
CA TYR A 34 6.23 -7.66 5.88
C TYR A 34 5.23 -7.74 7.03
N VAL A 35 5.17 -6.67 7.83
CA VAL A 35 4.22 -6.54 8.94
C VAL A 35 3.04 -5.65 8.53
N CYS A 36 1.81 -6.07 8.83
CA CYS A 36 0.62 -5.25 8.55
C CYS A 36 -0.39 -5.23 9.71
N CYS A 37 -1.23 -4.18 9.78
CA CYS A 37 -2.29 -4.09 10.79
C CYS A 37 -3.31 -5.24 10.54
N THR A 38 -3.70 -5.99 11.58
CA THR A 38 -4.65 -7.12 11.49
C THR A 38 -6.08 -6.63 11.20
N SER A 39 -6.35 -6.27 9.95
CA SER A 39 -7.63 -5.72 9.50
C SER A 39 -7.99 -6.28 8.13
N GLU A 40 -8.90 -7.25 8.12
CA GLU A 40 -9.31 -7.94 6.90
C GLU A 40 -9.92 -6.99 5.86
N ARG A 41 -10.78 -6.06 6.30
CA ARG A 41 -11.39 -5.07 5.40
C ARG A 41 -10.36 -4.15 4.74
N LEU A 42 -9.34 -3.73 5.49
CA LEU A 42 -8.27 -2.90 4.96
C LEU A 42 -7.45 -3.70 3.93
N ASN A 43 -7.08 -4.93 4.28
CA ASN A 43 -6.33 -5.83 3.40
C ASN A 43 -7.08 -6.06 2.08
N GLN A 44 -8.37 -6.39 2.14
CA GLN A 44 -9.22 -6.58 0.96
C GLN A 44 -9.27 -5.33 0.07
N THR A 45 -9.46 -4.15 0.67
CA THR A 45 -9.55 -2.88 -0.08
C THR A 45 -8.24 -2.57 -0.79
N VAL A 46 -7.11 -2.73 -0.10
CA VAL A 46 -5.78 -2.50 -0.68
C VAL A 46 -5.47 -3.53 -1.78
N ARG A 47 -5.76 -4.82 -1.54
CA ARG A 47 -5.57 -5.88 -2.54
C ARG A 47 -6.39 -5.66 -3.80
N GLN A 48 -7.64 -5.20 -3.67
CA GLN A 48 -8.48 -4.90 -4.83
C GLN A 48 -7.83 -3.82 -5.71
N ALA A 49 -7.35 -2.73 -5.10
CA ALA A 49 -6.68 -1.66 -5.83
C ALA A 49 -5.36 -2.12 -6.48
N ILE A 50 -4.56 -2.93 -5.76
CA ILE A 50 -3.31 -3.50 -6.28
C ILE A 50 -3.58 -4.44 -7.45
N ASN A 51 -4.59 -5.32 -7.34
CA ASN A 51 -4.94 -6.27 -8.41
C ASN A 51 -5.36 -5.53 -9.68
N GLN A 52 -6.25 -4.54 -9.55
CA GLN A 52 -6.67 -3.72 -10.68
C GLN A 52 -5.49 -2.97 -11.32
N PHE A 53 -4.61 -2.37 -10.51
CA PHE A 53 -3.39 -1.73 -11.01
C PHE A 53 -2.48 -2.73 -11.74
N SER A 54 -2.32 -3.93 -11.19
CA SER A 54 -1.47 -4.99 -11.72
C SER A 54 -1.98 -5.53 -13.06
N GLU A 55 -3.30 -5.69 -13.21
CA GLU A 55 -3.95 -6.06 -14.47
C GLU A 55 -3.74 -4.97 -15.53
N ASN A 56 -4.03 -3.71 -15.18
CA ASN A 56 -3.84 -2.57 -16.09
C ASN A 56 -2.38 -2.44 -16.55
N LEU A 57 -1.42 -2.68 -15.64
CA LEU A 57 0.00 -2.61 -15.97
C LEU A 57 0.42 -3.72 -16.95
N ARG A 58 -0.17 -4.92 -16.84
CA ARG A 58 0.11 -6.05 -17.74
C ARG A 58 -0.58 -5.95 -19.09
N CYS A 59 -1.78 -5.37 -19.16
CA CYS A 59 -2.52 -5.19 -20.41
C CYS A 59 -1.92 -4.10 -21.31
N ASN A 60 -0.96 -3.32 -20.81
CA ASN A 60 -0.24 -2.37 -21.63
C ASN A 60 0.82 -3.13 -22.45
N GLU A 61 0.52 -3.38 -23.72
CA GLU A 61 1.32 -4.20 -24.66
C GLU A 61 2.69 -3.62 -25.02
N SER A 62 3.13 -2.53 -24.37
CA SER A 62 4.46 -1.97 -24.59
C SER A 62 5.50 -2.71 -23.74
N SER A 63 6.57 -3.17 -24.40
CA SER A 63 7.76 -3.72 -23.72
C SER A 63 8.33 -2.65 -22.78
N GLY A 64 8.43 -2.95 -21.48
CA GLY A 64 8.86 -1.98 -20.47
C GLY A 64 7.72 -1.15 -19.86
N SER A 65 6.54 -1.75 -19.68
CA SER A 65 5.40 -1.07 -19.06
C SER A 65 5.73 -0.58 -17.65
N THR A 66 5.81 0.74 -17.51
CA THR A 66 5.97 1.42 -16.22
C THR A 66 4.63 1.88 -15.68
N GLY A 67 4.45 1.84 -14.38
CA GLY A 67 3.27 2.37 -13.70
C GLY A 67 3.62 2.98 -12.36
N GLN A 68 2.67 3.71 -11.78
CA GLN A 68 2.78 4.19 -10.42
C GLN A 68 1.45 4.03 -9.68
N ILE A 69 1.54 3.74 -8.39
CA ILE A 69 0.41 3.72 -7.47
C ILE A 69 0.73 4.65 -6.30
N SER A 70 -0.26 5.45 -5.90
CA SER A 70 -0.12 6.42 -4.81
C SER A 70 -1.09 6.11 -3.67
N LEU A 71 -0.62 6.26 -2.44
CA LEU A 71 -1.43 6.27 -1.22
C LEU A 71 -1.44 7.68 -0.66
N GLU A 72 -2.62 8.26 -0.51
CA GLU A 72 -2.81 9.63 -0.04
C GLU A 72 -3.56 9.67 1.28
N PHE A 73 -3.03 10.41 2.24
CA PHE A 73 -3.71 10.75 3.48
C PHE A 73 -4.16 12.20 3.43
N PHE A 74 -5.45 12.45 3.64
CA PHE A 74 -6.03 13.79 3.64
C PHE A 74 -6.97 13.98 4.82
N GLN A 75 -7.16 15.23 5.23
CA GLN A 75 -8.14 15.59 6.24
C GLN A 75 -9.34 16.23 5.56
N LYS A 76 -10.53 15.67 5.81
CA LYS A 76 -11.79 16.29 5.36
C LYS A 76 -12.00 17.59 6.11
N LYS A 77 -11.99 18.72 5.40
CA LYS A 77 -12.33 20.03 5.98
C LYS A 77 -13.85 20.16 6.02
N LYS A 78 -14.40 20.69 7.13
CA LYS A 78 -15.81 21.09 7.16
C LYS A 78 -15.99 22.22 6.13
N PRO A 79 -16.96 22.13 5.21
CA PRO A 79 -17.14 23.13 4.18
C PRO A 79 -17.58 24.44 4.86
N ARG A 80 -16.65 25.39 4.96
CA ARG A 80 -16.97 26.78 5.32
C ARG A 80 -17.36 27.61 4.09
N TRP A 81 -16.98 27.16 2.89
CA TRP A 81 -17.33 27.76 1.59
C TRP A 81 -17.14 26.74 0.45
N SER A 82 -17.83 26.93 -0.69
CA SER A 82 -18.02 25.95 -1.79
C SER A 82 -16.75 25.53 -2.57
N PHE A 83 -15.57 26.04 -2.20
CA PHE A 83 -14.31 25.84 -2.94
C PHE A 83 -13.22 25.12 -2.14
N THR A 84 -13.57 24.49 -1.01
CA THR A 84 -12.56 23.78 -0.21
C THR A 84 -12.27 22.40 -0.80
N THR A 85 -11.11 22.25 -1.44
CA THR A 85 -10.54 20.95 -1.81
C THR A 85 -9.87 20.32 -0.59
N ASN A 86 -10.01 18.99 -0.45
CA ASN A 86 -9.32 18.25 0.61
C ASN A 86 -7.85 18.09 0.21
N THR A 87 -6.97 18.91 0.79
CA THR A 87 -5.53 18.83 0.55
C THR A 87 -4.96 17.60 1.25
N PRO A 88 -4.22 16.72 0.53
CA PRO A 88 -3.47 15.65 1.17
C PRO A 88 -2.36 16.25 2.03
N TRP A 89 -2.16 15.68 3.22
CA TRP A 89 -1.06 16.06 4.11
C TRP A 89 0.14 15.11 3.97
N GLU A 90 -0.06 13.93 3.36
CA GLU A 90 1.00 12.98 3.07
C GLU A 90 0.62 12.14 1.84
N VAL A 91 1.60 11.92 0.95
CA VAL A 91 1.46 11.13 -0.27
C VAL A 91 2.65 10.21 -0.41
N TRP A 92 2.39 8.92 -0.56
CA TRP A 92 3.38 7.88 -0.82
C TRP A 92 3.18 7.37 -2.24
N THR A 93 4.21 7.44 -3.09
CA THR A 93 4.12 6.94 -4.47
C THR A 93 5.14 5.84 -4.70
N ILE A 94 4.66 4.68 -5.14
CA ILE A 94 5.51 3.57 -5.58
C ILE A 94 5.49 3.55 -7.10
N ARG A 95 6.67 3.61 -7.70
CA ARG A 95 6.88 3.49 -9.14
C ARG A 95 7.40 2.09 -9.45
N LEU A 96 6.85 1.48 -10.49
CA LEU A 96 7.10 0.10 -10.86
C LEU A 96 7.40 0.02 -12.36
N GLU A 97 8.32 -0.86 -12.71
CA GLU A 97 8.63 -1.25 -14.07
C GLU A 97 8.39 -2.74 -14.21
N LEU A 98 7.56 -3.14 -15.16
CA LEU A 98 7.33 -4.55 -15.46
C LEU A 98 8.48 -5.08 -16.33
N LYS A 99 9.25 -6.00 -15.77
CA LYS A 99 10.32 -6.70 -16.49
C LYS A 99 9.87 -8.10 -16.90
N ASN A 100 10.01 -8.40 -18.19
CA ASN A 100 9.83 -9.75 -18.71
C ASN A 100 11.14 -10.52 -18.51
N SER A 101 11.06 -11.70 -17.90
CA SER A 101 12.20 -12.63 -17.78
C SER A 101 12.12 -13.67 -18.90
N GLN A 102 13.25 -13.99 -19.53
CA GLN A 102 13.28 -14.96 -20.63
C GLN A 102 13.46 -16.40 -20.14
N ASN A 103 14.00 -16.58 -18.93
CA ASN A 103 14.25 -17.88 -18.32
C ASN A 103 14.14 -17.83 -16.77
N GLU A 104 14.18 -19.00 -16.15
CA GLU A 104 14.07 -19.17 -14.70
C GLU A 104 15.26 -18.58 -13.93
N ASP A 105 16.47 -18.64 -14.49
CA ASP A 105 17.67 -18.11 -13.84
C ASP A 105 17.62 -16.57 -13.72
N GLU A 106 17.21 -15.89 -14.79
CA GLU A 106 16.96 -14.44 -14.79
C GLU A 106 15.86 -14.07 -13.81
N ARG A 107 14.77 -14.85 -13.79
CA ARG A 107 13.67 -14.64 -12.86
C ARG A 107 14.15 -14.75 -11.42
N GLN A 108 14.97 -15.75 -11.11
CA GLN A 108 15.51 -15.95 -9.77
C GLN A 108 16.44 -14.80 -9.34
N ARG A 109 17.37 -14.38 -10.20
CA ARG A 109 18.23 -13.21 -9.92
C ARG A 109 17.43 -11.92 -9.72
N CYS A 110 16.36 -11.74 -10.51
CA CYS A 110 15.47 -10.59 -10.35
C CYS A 110 14.74 -10.63 -9.01
N ARG A 111 14.26 -11.80 -8.57
CA ARG A 111 13.61 -11.96 -7.25
C ARG A 111 14.55 -11.62 -6.10
N GLU A 112 15.80 -12.08 -6.16
CA GLU A 112 16.82 -11.78 -5.16
C GLU A 112 17.13 -10.28 -5.10
N ALA A 113 17.35 -9.64 -6.26
CA ALA A 113 17.59 -8.20 -6.33
C ALA A 113 16.40 -7.36 -5.81
N VAL A 114 15.16 -7.80 -6.07
CA VAL A 114 13.96 -7.14 -5.55
C VAL A 114 13.85 -7.32 -4.03
N SER A 115 14.17 -8.50 -3.50
CA SER A 115 14.18 -8.74 -2.04
C SER A 115 15.18 -7.83 -1.33
N GLU A 116 16.40 -7.73 -1.84
CA GLU A 116 17.44 -6.84 -1.31
C GLU A 116 16.97 -5.37 -1.35
N MET A 117 16.44 -4.93 -2.50
CA MET A 117 15.90 -3.57 -2.65
C MET A 117 14.76 -3.27 -1.68
N LEU A 118 13.87 -4.23 -1.40
CA LEU A 118 12.77 -4.02 -0.45
C LEU A 118 13.27 -3.89 0.99
N THR A 119 14.33 -4.61 1.35
CA THR A 119 14.94 -4.53 2.69
C THR A 119 15.44 -3.11 2.98
N ASP A 120 15.99 -2.41 1.98
CA ASP A 120 16.42 -1.01 2.13
C ASP A 120 15.28 0.02 2.18
N LYS A 121 14.05 -0.39 1.80
CA LYS A 121 12.90 0.52 1.63
C LYS A 121 11.89 0.49 2.76
N VAL A 122 11.91 -0.56 3.59
CA VAL A 122 10.93 -0.81 4.66
C VAL A 122 11.46 -0.35 6.02
#